data_AF-A0A3A6K117-F1
#
_entry.id   AF-A0A3A6K117-F1
#
_cell.length_a   1.000
_cell.length_b   1.000
_cell.length_c   1.000
_cell.angle_alpha   90.00
_cell.angle_beta   90.00
_cell.angle_gamma   90.00
#
_symmetry.space_group_name_H-M   'P 1'
#
loop_
_entity.id
_entity.type
_entity.pdbx_description
1 polymer ?
#
loop_
_entity_poly.entity_id
_entity_poly.type
_entity_poly.pdbx_seq_one_letter_code
_entity_poly.pdbx_strand_id
1 'polypeptide(L)'
;MESQSISLGDLFSVELFVGSITFVLGTVVFLLLLLKLRLNLKTTLLYCCLQLVLAVSLSTIFFMFWRFNFDIMIGFLYLPGVLSEVFIMLLFYFILKQRTNN
;
A
#
# COMPACT_ATOMS: atom_id res chain seq x y z
N MET A 1 33.65 2.58 5.90
CA MET A 1 32.41 1.92 6.34
C MET A 1 31.92 1.12 5.15
N GLU A 2 31.94 -0.21 5.23
CA GLU A 2 31.40 -1.07 4.16
C GLU A 2 29.96 -0.67 3.89
N SER A 3 29.69 -0.20 2.67
CA SER A 3 28.34 -0.05 2.15
C SER A 3 27.76 -1.45 2.00
N GLN A 4 27.19 -1.99 3.07
CA GLN A 4 26.40 -3.21 2.99
C GLN A 4 25.27 -2.94 1.99
N SER A 5 25.43 -3.48 0.78
CA SER A 5 24.39 -3.48 -0.23
C SER A 5 23.29 -4.38 0.28
N ILE A 6 22.31 -3.79 0.98
CA ILE A 6 21.10 -4.49 1.37
C ILE A 6 20.46 -4.99 0.07
N SER A 7 20.29 -6.31 -0.03
CA SER A 7 19.61 -6.91 -1.18
C SER A 7 18.18 -6.36 -1.25
N LEU A 8 17.70 -6.07 -2.46
CA LEU A 8 16.31 -5.64 -2.64
C LEU A 8 15.31 -6.66 -2.05
N GLY A 9 15.66 -7.95 -2.06
CA GLY A 9 14.85 -9.00 -1.44
C GLY A 9 14.79 -8.92 0.08
N ASP A 10 15.89 -8.52 0.73
CA ASP A 10 15.93 -8.34 2.18
C ASP A 10 15.13 -7.10 2.59
N LEU A 11 15.27 -6.02 1.80
CA LEU A 11 14.51 -4.79 2.01
C LEU A 11 13.00 -5.02 1.89
N PHE A 12 12.59 -5.77 0.86
CA PHE A 12 11.19 -6.15 0.64
C PHE A 12 10.64 -7.05 1.76
N SER A 13 11.45 -7.98 2.27
CA SER A 13 11.06 -8.87 3.36
C SER A 13 10.88 -8.11 4.68
N VAL A 14 11.79 -7.19 4.99
CA VAL A 14 11.68 -6.31 6.17
C VAL A 14 10.47 -5.40 6.04
N GLU A 15 10.26 -4.82 4.87
CA GLU A 15 9.12 -3.95 4.60
C GLU A 15 7.79 -4.68 4.75
N LEU A 16 7.66 -5.90 4.21
CA LEU A 16 6.46 -6.71 4.39
C LEU A 16 6.23 -7.06 5.86
N PHE A 17 7.28 -7.36 6.61
CA PHE A 17 7.16 -7.68 8.03
C PHE A 17 6.68 -6.46 8.84
N VAL A 18 7.39 -5.34 8.70
CA VAL A 18 7.12 -4.09 9.42
C VAL A 18 5.80 -3.45 8.99
N GLY A 19 5.52 -3.46 7.69
CA GLY A 19 4.33 -2.88 7.08
C GLY A 19 3.11 -3.79 7.10
N SER A 20 3.23 -5.06 7.49
CA SER A 20 2.15 -6.06 7.43
C SER A 20 0.81 -5.56 8.01
N ILE A 21 0.84 -5.01 9.23
CA ILE A 21 -0.35 -4.47 9.90
C ILE A 21 -0.93 -3.31 9.09
N THR A 22 -0.07 -2.44 8.54
CA THR A 22 -0.48 -1.29 7.74
C THR A 22 -1.16 -1.72 6.45
N PHE A 23 -0.58 -2.68 5.72
CA PHE A 23 -1.15 -3.22 4.47
C PHE A 23 -2.47 -3.97 4.71
N VAL A 24 -2.55 -4.78 5.78
CA VAL A 24 -3.79 -5.49 6.13
C VAL A 24 -4.91 -4.50 6.45
N LEU A 25 -4.62 -3.48 7.27
CA LEU A 25 -5.59 -2.43 7.58
C LEU A 25 -5.99 -1.64 6.32
N GLY A 26 -5.01 -1.30 5.47
CA GLY A 26 -5.25 -0.62 4.19
C GLY A 26 -6.18 -1.40 3.27
N THR A 27 -5.92 -2.69 3.06
CA THR A 27 -6.77 -3.57 2.26
C THR A 27 -8.17 -3.74 2.86
N VAL A 28 -8.31 -3.84 4.18
CA VAL A 28 -9.64 -3.90 4.83
C VAL A 28 -10.43 -2.63 4.59
N VAL A 29 -9.80 -1.46 4.75
CA VAL A 29 -10.43 -0.16 4.47
C VAL A 29 -10.83 -0.05 3.00
N PHE A 30 -9.94 -0.46 2.09
CA PHE A 30 -10.21 -0.47 0.66
C PHE A 30 -11.39 -1.39 0.30
N LEU A 31 -11.46 -2.58 0.90
CA LEU A 31 -12.59 -3.51 0.73
C LEU A 31 -13.91 -2.86 1.16
N LEU A 32 -13.95 -2.23 2.35
CA LEU A 32 -15.15 -1.52 2.83
C LEU A 32 -15.60 -0.41 1.87
N LEU A 33 -14.65 0.26 1.23
CA LEU A 33 -14.90 1.31 0.25
C LEU A 33 -15.43 0.74 -1.08
N LEU A 34 -14.92 -0.41 -1.53
CA LEU A 34 -15.43 -1.14 -2.70
C LEU A 34 -16.82 -1.73 -2.49
N LEU A 35 -17.17 -2.15 -1.27
CA LEU A 35 -18.52 -2.63 -0.96
C LEU A 35 -19.60 -1.58 -1.23
N LYS A 36 -19.28 -0.29 -1.06
CA LYS A 36 -20.20 0.81 -1.40
C LYS A 36 -20.47 0.94 -2.90
N LEU A 37 -19.56 0.46 -3.75
CA LEU A 37 -19.66 0.49 -5.22
C LEU A 37 -20.45 -0.70 -5.80
N ARG A 38 -20.90 -1.66 -4.97
CA ARG A 38 -21.68 -2.86 -5.37
C ARG A 38 -21.07 -3.63 -6.57
N LEU A 39 -19.75 -3.74 -6.61
CA LEU A 39 -19.03 -4.50 -7.64
C LEU A 39 -19.18 -6.01 -7.44
N ASN A 40 -18.93 -6.78 -8.49
CA ASN A 40 -18.88 -8.24 -8.40
C ASN A 40 -17.74 -8.69 -7.45
N LEU A 41 -17.94 -9.76 -6.69
CA LEU A 41 -16.98 -10.25 -5.69
C LEU A 41 -15.63 -10.62 -6.33
N LYS A 42 -15.65 -11.28 -7.50
CA LYS A 42 -14.42 -11.62 -8.24
C LYS A 42 -13.61 -10.38 -8.62
N THR A 43 -14.31 -9.36 -9.08
CA THR A 43 -13.71 -8.07 -9.47
C THR A 43 -13.16 -7.32 -8.26
N THR A 44 -13.90 -7.33 -7.15
CA THR A 44 -13.48 -6.70 -5.87
C THR A 44 -12.21 -7.34 -5.34
N LEU A 45 -12.13 -8.68 -5.34
CA LEU A 45 -10.96 -9.42 -4.87
C LEU A 45 -9.74 -9.17 -5.77
N LEU A 46 -9.94 -9.10 -7.09
CA LEU A 46 -8.89 -8.74 -8.04
C LEU A 46 -8.34 -7.33 -7.77
N TYR A 47 -9.21 -6.34 -7.53
CA TYR A 47 -8.77 -4.99 -7.18
C TYR A 47 -8.05 -4.92 -5.84
N CYS A 48 -8.48 -5.68 -4.83
CA CYS A 48 -7.77 -5.75 -3.54
C CYS A 48 -6.36 -6.35 -3.71
N CYS A 49 -6.24 -7.42 -4.51
CA CYS A 49 -4.94 -8.03 -4.80
C CYS A 49 -4.01 -7.06 -5.54
N LEU A 50 -4.54 -6.36 -6.55
CA LEU A 50 -3.79 -5.33 -7.27
C LEU A 50 -3.40 -4.14 -6.38
N GLN A 51 -4.31 -3.69 -5.51
CA GLN A 51 -4.05 -2.64 -4.53
C GLN A 51 -2.89 -3.02 -3.62
N LEU A 52 -2.89 -4.24 -3.08
CA LEU A 52 -1.81 -4.71 -2.19
C LEU A 52 -0.46 -4.74 -2.91
N VAL A 53 -0.38 -5.34 -4.11
CA VAL A 53 0.88 -5.41 -4.87
C VAL A 53 1.43 -4.02 -5.19
N LEU A 54 0.55 -3.10 -5.60
CA LEU A 54 0.94 -1.73 -5.92
C LEU A 54 1.31 -0.94 -4.66
N ALA A 55 0.60 -1.11 -3.56
CA ALA A 55 0.87 -0.43 -2.30
C ALA A 55 2.23 -0.84 -1.73
N VAL A 56 2.56 -2.13 -1.75
CA VAL A 56 3.87 -2.63 -1.31
C VAL A 56 4.99 -2.14 -2.22
N SER A 57 4.79 -2.19 -3.54
CA SER A 57 5.81 -1.74 -4.49
C SER A 57 6.07 -0.23 -4.36
N LEU A 58 5.01 0.56 -4.17
CA LEU A 58 5.11 2.00 -4.01
C LEU A 58 5.70 2.39 -2.64
N SER A 59 5.41 1.62 -1.59
CA SER A 59 6.03 1.86 -0.28
C SER A 59 7.52 1.60 -0.31
N THR A 60 8.01 0.62 -1.07
CA THR A 60 9.45 0.39 -1.27
C THR A 60 10.14 1.61 -1.87
N ILE A 61 9.48 2.25 -2.86
CA ILE A 61 9.97 3.49 -3.48
C ILE A 61 9.99 4.60 -2.42
N PHE A 62 8.90 4.80 -1.67
CA PHE A 62 8.85 5.82 -0.62
C PHE A 62 9.90 5.60 0.47
N PHE A 63 10.18 4.36 0.84
CA PHE A 63 11.22 3.99 1.79
C PHE A 63 12.61 4.35 1.26
N MET A 64 12.89 4.02 0.00
CA MET A 64 14.19 4.33 -0.63
C MET A 64 14.43 5.84 -0.75
N PHE A 65 13.37 6.62 -0.97
CA PHE A 65 13.41 8.08 -1.03
C PHE A 65 13.15 8.76 0.32
N TRP A 66 13.08 8.01 1.43
CA TRP A 66 12.79 8.56 2.75
C TRP A 66 13.97 9.39 3.28
N ARG A 67 13.92 10.70 3.00
CA ARG A 67 14.91 11.69 3.47
C ARG A 67 14.37 12.59 4.58
N PHE A 68 13.17 12.31 5.09
CA PHE A 68 12.56 13.09 6.16
C PHE A 68 13.23 12.80 7.50
N ASN A 69 13.32 13.83 8.36
CA ASN A 69 13.87 13.69 9.72
C ASN A 69 12.95 12.93 10.68
N PHE A 70 11.82 12.41 10.20
CA PHE A 70 10.87 11.64 11.00
C PHE A 70 11.16 10.16 10.88
N ASP A 71 10.96 9.45 12.00
CA ASP A 71 11.03 8.00 12.02
C ASP A 71 10.04 7.39 11.02
N ILE A 72 10.48 6.32 10.39
CA ILE A 72 9.73 5.56 9.38
C ILE A 72 8.54 4.83 10.02
N MET A 73 8.60 4.61 11.33
CA MET A 73 7.53 4.02 12.13
C MET A 73 7.02 5.00 13.17
N ILE A 74 5.70 5.17 13.24
CA ILE A 74 5.02 5.83 14.36
C ILE A 74 4.21 4.77 15.09
N GLY A 75 4.76 4.23 16.18
CA GLY A 75 4.20 3.08 16.86
C GLY A 75 4.16 1.85 15.95
N PHE A 76 2.97 1.35 15.65
CA PHE A 76 2.75 0.21 14.74
C PHE A 76 2.51 0.62 13.28
N LEU A 77 2.45 1.93 13.00
CA LEU A 77 2.17 2.44 11.65
C LEU A 77 3.47 2.66 10.88
N TYR A 78 3.59 1.98 9.75
CA TYR A 78 4.68 2.14 8.79
C TYR A 78 4.34 3.29 7.84
N LEU A 79 4.96 4.46 8.01
CA LEU A 79 4.58 5.68 7.28
C LEU A 79 4.66 5.55 5.76
N PRO A 80 5.75 5.01 5.17
CA PRO A 80 5.82 4.80 3.72
C PRO A 80 4.68 3.92 3.21
N GLY A 81 4.28 2.91 3.99
CA GLY A 81 3.12 2.07 3.71
C GLY A 81 1.80 2.82 3.82
N VAL A 82 1.61 3.67 4.84
CA VAL A 82 0.39 4.49 4.96
C VAL A 82 0.26 5.44 3.76
N LEU A 83 1.35 6.08 3.35
CA LEU A 83 1.36 6.98 2.19
C LEU A 83 1.05 6.24 0.89
N SER A 84 1.63 5.06 0.69
CA SER A 84 1.35 4.26 -0.51
C SER A 84 -0.10 3.77 -0.53
N GLU A 85 -0.61 3.29 0.59
CA GLU A 85 -1.99 2.85 0.76
C GLU A 85 -2.99 3.96 0.43
N VAL A 86 -2.82 5.15 1.02
CA VAL A 86 -3.70 6.30 0.76
C VAL A 86 -3.66 6.69 -0.72
N PHE A 87 -2.47 6.76 -1.32
CA PHE A 87 -2.34 7.14 -2.72
C PHE A 87 -3.01 6.12 -3.67
N ILE A 88 -2.75 4.83 -3.47
CA ILE A 88 -3.31 3.76 -4.30
C ILE A 88 -4.82 3.63 -4.11
N MET A 89 -5.34 3.75 -2.87
CA MET A 89 -6.77 3.73 -2.61
C MET A 89 -7.50 4.88 -3.33
N LEU A 90 -6.97 6.10 -3.27
CA LEU A 90 -7.54 7.25 -3.96
C LEU A 90 -7.53 7.07 -5.48
N LEU A 91 -6.42 6.56 -6.03
CA LEU A 91 -6.28 6.30 -7.45
C LEU A 91 -7.31 5.25 -7.94
N PHE A 92 -7.44 4.13 -7.25
CA PHE A 92 -8.44 3.11 -7.59
C PHE A 92 -9.87 3.62 -7.41
N TYR A 93 -10.15 4.33 -6.32
CA TYR A 93 -11.47 4.89 -6.09
C TYR A 93 -11.87 5.85 -7.22
N PHE A 94 -10.96 6.72 -7.66
CA PHE A 94 -11.21 7.63 -8.76
C PHE A 94 -11.48 6.91 -10.08
N ILE A 95 -10.66 5.91 -10.43
CA ILE A 95 -10.84 5.10 -11.65
C ILE A 95 -12.18 4.36 -11.62
N LEU A 96 -12.51 3.72 -10.50
CA LEU A 96 -13.75 2.97 -10.37
C LEU A 96 -14.97 3.88 -10.36
N LYS A 97 -14.88 5.04 -9.71
CA LYS A 97 -15.95 6.04 -9.71
C LYS A 97 -16.21 6.58 -11.11
N GLN A 98 -15.18 6.83 -11.92
CA GLN A 98 -15.37 7.22 -13.33
C GLN A 98 -16.06 6.11 -14.13
N ARG A 99 -15.66 4.85 -13.95
CA ARG A 99 -16.30 3.72 -14.64
C ARG A 99 -17.77 3.57 -14.26
N THR A 100 -18.15 3.76 -13.00
CA THR A 100 -19.55 3.64 -12.56
C THR A 100 -20.43 4.80 -13.03
N ASN A 101 -19.85 5.95 -13.35
CA ASN A 101 -20.59 7.16 -13.75
C ASN A 101 -20.72 7.33 -15.27
N ASN A 102 -20.02 6.50 -16.05
CA ASN A 102 -20.17 6.35 -17.51
C ASN A 102 -21.07 5.16 -17.82
#